data_AF-A0AAV5HEN3-F1
#
_entry.id   AF-A0AAV5HEN3-F1
#
_cell.length_a   1.000
_cell.length_b   1.000
_cell.length_c   1.000
_cell.angle_alpha   90.00
_cell.angle_beta   90.00
_cell.angle_gamma   90.00
#
_symmetry.space_group_name_H-M   'P 1'
#
loop_
_entity.id
_entity.type
_entity.pdbx_description
1 polymer ?
#
loop_
_entity_poly.entity_id
_entity_poly.type
_entity_poly.pdbx_seq_one_letter_code
_entity_poly.pdbx_strand_id
1 'polypeptide(L)'
;MSGIFHEGRWYENTDMICRRCGRPVYDSDNPEYCYQCFHCDEDFYSFEVEEQDALYLPPVMVARPVDGITLNEALEYLLDDTGKTRIFQNQPEAEAFLLCHGFTSEDLEHFYFVEVPENEE
;
A
#
# COMPACT_ATOMS: atom_id res chain seq x y z
N MET A 1 -6.03 -5.50 0.69
CA MET A 1 -4.67 -5.91 0.28
C MET A 1 -3.71 -4.77 0.65
N SER A 2 -2.41 -4.92 0.40
CA SER A 2 -1.45 -3.82 0.59
C SER A 2 -1.52 -2.83 -0.58
N GLY A 3 -0.90 -1.67 -0.41
CA GLY A 3 -0.97 -0.58 -1.38
C GLY A 3 -0.24 0.65 -0.88
N ILE A 4 -0.50 1.80 -1.48
CA ILE A 4 0.17 3.06 -1.10
C ILE A 4 -0.82 4.15 -0.74
N PHE A 5 -0.33 5.13 0.02
CA PHE A 5 -1.03 6.38 0.27
C PHE A 5 -0.32 7.50 -0.48
N HIS A 6 -0.99 8.07 -1.49
CA HIS A 6 -0.44 9.09 -2.37
C HIS A 6 -1.38 10.28 -2.43
N GLU A 7 -0.86 11.49 -2.19
CA GLU A 7 -1.61 12.76 -2.24
C GLU A 7 -2.98 12.72 -1.53
N GLY A 8 -3.02 12.12 -0.33
CA GLY A 8 -4.24 12.08 0.48
C GLY A 8 -5.20 10.95 0.16
N ARG A 9 -4.85 10.06 -0.78
CA ARG A 9 -5.69 8.96 -1.23
C ARG A 9 -4.99 7.61 -1.12
N TRP A 10 -5.79 6.59 -0.78
CA TRP A 10 -5.38 5.20 -0.79
C TRP A 10 -5.51 4.58 -2.18
N TYR A 11 -4.46 3.87 -2.59
CA TYR A 11 -4.41 3.08 -3.81
C TYR A 11 -4.04 1.65 -3.45
N GLU A 12 -4.93 0.70 -3.72
CA GLU A 12 -4.67 -0.72 -3.51
C GLU A 12 -3.78 -1.26 -4.63
N ASN A 13 -2.84 -2.16 -4.30
CA ASN A 13 -2.00 -2.81 -5.29
C ASN A 13 -2.86 -3.64 -6.26
N THR A 14 -2.66 -3.44 -7.56
CA THR A 14 -3.46 -4.08 -8.62
C THR A 14 -2.84 -5.39 -9.14
N ASP A 15 -1.79 -5.90 -8.50
CA ASP A 15 -0.98 -7.05 -8.95
C ASP A 15 -0.38 -6.86 -10.36
N MET A 16 -0.17 -5.60 -10.77
CA MET A 16 0.41 -5.23 -12.06
C MET A 16 1.64 -4.35 -11.84
N ILE A 17 2.60 -4.43 -12.75
CA ILE A 17 3.82 -3.63 -12.73
C ILE A 17 4.01 -2.80 -13.99
N CYS A 18 4.71 -1.69 -13.83
CA CYS A 18 5.12 -0.83 -14.93
C CYS A 18 6.26 -1.49 -15.71
N ARG A 19 6.08 -1.71 -17.02
CA ARG A 19 7.14 -2.26 -17.90
C ARG A 19 8.43 -1.45 -17.94
N ARG A 20 8.37 -0.17 -17.57
CA ARG A 20 9.54 0.73 -17.63
C ARG A 20 10.43 0.62 -16.39
N CYS A 21 9.83 0.56 -15.20
CA CYS A 21 10.58 0.61 -13.93
C CYS A 21 10.41 -0.64 -13.05
N GLY A 22 9.50 -1.55 -13.39
CA GLY A 22 9.22 -2.78 -12.65
C GLY A 22 8.47 -2.59 -11.33
N ARG A 23 8.10 -1.35 -10.98
CA ARG A 23 7.34 -1.05 -9.76
C ARG A 23 5.84 -1.31 -9.95
N PRO A 24 5.08 -1.53 -8.86
CA PRO A 24 3.63 -1.64 -8.94
C PRO A 24 3.00 -0.44 -9.65
N VAL A 25 1.91 -0.71 -10.37
CA VAL A 25 0.99 0.32 -10.86
C VAL A 25 -0.31 0.23 -10.06
N TYR A 26 -1.09 1.30 -10.13
CA TYR A 26 -2.34 1.46 -9.39
C TYR A 26 -3.44 1.95 -10.32
N ASP A 27 -4.71 1.89 -9.91
CA ASP A 27 -5.80 2.41 -10.72
C ASP A 27 -5.59 3.89 -11.08
N SER A 28 -5.71 4.23 -12.37
CA SER A 28 -5.57 5.60 -12.85
C SER A 28 -6.78 6.44 -12.45
N ASP A 29 -6.52 7.71 -12.12
CA ASP A 29 -7.57 8.72 -11.92
C ASP A 29 -8.07 9.33 -13.23
N ASN A 30 -7.34 9.11 -14.32
CA ASN A 30 -7.79 9.49 -15.64
C ASN A 30 -8.66 8.36 -16.23
N PRO A 31 -9.95 8.61 -16.50
CA PRO A 31 -10.89 7.58 -16.98
C PRO A 31 -10.54 7.00 -18.35
N GLU A 32 -9.63 7.62 -19.11
CA GLU A 32 -9.15 7.07 -20.39
C GLU A 32 -8.14 5.93 -20.22
N TYR A 33 -7.53 5.80 -19.04
CA TYR A 33 -6.47 4.83 -18.73
C TYR A 33 -6.90 3.86 -17.65
N CYS A 34 -6.21 2.72 -17.58
CA CYS A 34 -6.49 1.70 -16.57
C CYS A 34 -5.58 1.85 -15.36
N TYR A 35 -4.29 2.16 -15.59
CA TYR A 35 -3.28 2.12 -14.56
C TYR A 35 -2.39 3.36 -14.58
N GLN A 36 -1.80 3.71 -13.44
CA GLN A 36 -0.84 4.80 -13.29
C GLN A 36 0.38 4.31 -12.49
N CYS A 37 1.56 4.70 -12.95
CA CYS A 37 2.81 4.51 -12.20
C CYS A 37 3.24 5.84 -11.58
N PHE A 38 3.07 6.00 -10.26
CA PHE A 38 3.47 7.23 -9.57
C PHE A 38 4.98 7.49 -9.61
N HIS A 39 5.81 6.45 -9.77
CA HIS A 39 7.25 6.62 -9.90
C HIS A 39 7.66 7.20 -11.28
N CYS A 40 6.97 6.79 -12.34
CA CYS A 40 7.26 7.26 -13.70
C CYS A 40 6.44 8.50 -14.09
N ASP A 41 5.44 8.86 -13.28
CA ASP A 41 4.45 9.90 -13.58
C ASP A 41 3.78 9.66 -14.95
N GLU A 42 3.27 8.45 -15.14
CA GLU A 42 2.71 7.99 -16.42
C GLU A 42 1.47 7.11 -16.22
N ASP A 43 0.46 7.34 -17.06
CA ASP A 43 -0.73 6.51 -17.20
C ASP A 43 -0.58 5.47 -18.32
N PHE A 44 -1.24 4.32 -18.14
CA PHE A 44 -1.11 3.13 -18.99
C PHE A 44 -2.49 2.55 -19.35
N TYR A 45 -2.62 2.08 -20.58
CA TYR A 45 -3.69 1.14 -20.93
C TYR A 45 -3.42 -0.25 -20.34
N SER A 46 -4.47 -1.06 -20.21
CA SER A 46 -4.36 -2.40 -19.62
C SER A 46 -3.37 -3.34 -20.33
N PHE A 47 -3.09 -3.15 -21.62
CA PHE A 47 -2.14 -3.97 -22.38
C PHE A 47 -0.67 -3.50 -22.27
N GLU A 48 -0.42 -2.38 -21.61
CA GLU A 48 0.92 -1.76 -21.48
C GLU A 48 1.64 -2.13 -20.18
N VAL A 49 0.96 -2.83 -19.28
CA VAL A 49 1.50 -3.31 -18.00
C VAL A 49 1.83 -4.81 -18.04
N GLU A 50 2.49 -5.31 -17.02
CA GLU A 50 2.81 -6.74 -16.84
C GLU A 50 2.27 -7.25 -15.50
N GLU A 51 2.00 -8.55 -15.42
CA GLU A 51 1.62 -9.17 -14.15
C GLU A 51 2.79 -9.12 -13.16
N GLN A 52 2.46 -8.81 -11.90
CA GLN A 52 3.40 -8.85 -10.81
C GLN A 52 3.75 -10.30 -10.43
N ASP A 53 4.96 -10.52 -9.92
CA ASP A 53 5.33 -11.82 -9.36
C ASP A 53 4.39 -12.16 -8.20
N ALA A 54 3.80 -13.36 -8.20
CA ALA A 54 2.92 -13.83 -7.14
C ALA A 54 3.61 -13.94 -5.77
N LEU A 55 4.95 -13.89 -5.73
CA LEU A 55 5.76 -13.85 -4.51
C LEU A 55 6.13 -12.41 -4.09
N TYR A 56 5.57 -11.39 -4.73
CA TYR A 56 5.76 -10.00 -4.34
C TYR A 56 5.16 -9.75 -2.96
N LEU A 57 6.03 -9.60 -1.98
CA LEU A 57 5.69 -9.37 -0.57
C LEU A 57 6.58 -8.23 -0.05
N PRO A 58 6.25 -6.97 -0.39
CA PRO A 58 7.05 -5.83 0.01
C PRO A 58 6.92 -5.61 1.53
N PRO A 59 7.91 -4.96 2.16
CA PRO A 59 7.76 -4.47 3.52
C PRO A 59 6.57 -3.52 3.63
N VAL A 60 5.88 -3.54 4.77
CA VAL A 60 4.70 -2.69 4.98
C VAL A 60 4.73 -1.97 6.32
N MET A 61 4.07 -0.83 6.37
CA MET A 61 3.66 -0.14 7.59
C MET A 61 2.16 -0.35 7.79
N VAL A 62 1.71 -0.41 9.04
CA VAL A 62 0.28 -0.44 9.37
C VAL A 62 -0.19 0.97 9.66
N ALA A 63 -1.27 1.39 9.02
CA ALA A 63 -1.86 2.70 9.20
C ALA A 63 -3.39 2.64 9.27
N ARG A 64 -4.02 3.73 9.70
CA ARG A 64 -5.47 3.94 9.57
C ARG A 64 -5.76 5.44 9.37
N PRO A 65 -6.96 5.84 8.90
CA PRO A 65 -7.33 7.24 8.83
C PRO A 65 -7.25 7.93 10.18
N VAL A 66 -6.76 9.19 10.22
CA VAL A 66 -6.74 9.99 11.45
C VAL A 66 -8.15 10.14 12.01
N ASP A 67 -8.31 9.87 13.31
CA ASP A 67 -9.59 9.84 14.02
C ASP A 67 -10.62 8.86 13.43
N GLY A 68 -10.18 7.92 12.57
CA GLY A 68 -11.05 7.02 11.82
C GLY A 68 -11.87 7.71 10.71
N ILE A 69 -11.50 8.93 10.31
CA ILE A 69 -12.23 9.72 9.30
C ILE A 69 -11.53 9.60 7.95
N THR A 70 -12.13 8.86 7.01
CA THR A 70 -11.57 8.63 5.67
C THR A 70 -11.51 9.86 4.77
N LEU A 71 -12.25 10.93 5.12
CA LEU A 71 -12.17 12.22 4.43
C LEU A 71 -10.92 13.02 4.80
N ASN A 72 -10.28 12.67 5.92
CA ASN A 72 -9.00 13.27 6.25
C ASN A 72 -7.96 12.67 5.28
N GLU A 73 -7.30 13.52 4.50
CA GLU A 73 -6.20 13.17 3.59
C GLU A 73 -4.91 12.76 4.34
N ALA A 74 -5.05 12.21 5.55
CA ALA A 74 -3.96 11.89 6.46
C ALA A 74 -4.17 10.56 7.17
N LEU A 75 -3.06 9.87 7.43
CA LEU A 75 -3.01 8.60 8.15
C LEU A 75 -2.28 8.75 9.49
N GLU A 76 -2.68 7.93 10.46
CA GLU A 76 -1.89 7.62 11.66
C GLU A 76 -1.29 6.22 11.54
N TYR A 77 -0.06 6.04 12.04
CA TYR A 77 0.74 4.83 11.85
C TYR A 77 0.96 4.08 13.16
N LEU A 78 1.07 2.76 13.06
CA LEU A 78 1.52 1.91 14.15
C LEU A 78 2.99 2.20 14.47
N LEU A 79 3.27 2.51 15.73
CA LEU A 79 4.62 2.80 16.21
C LEU A 79 5.25 1.59 16.91
N ASP A 80 6.58 1.53 16.88
CA ASP A 80 7.39 0.61 17.68
C ASP A 80 7.57 1.11 19.12
N ASP A 81 8.30 0.35 19.93
CA ASP A 81 8.61 0.66 21.33
C ASP A 81 9.52 1.89 21.49
N THR A 82 10.14 2.37 20.41
CA THR A 82 10.94 3.59 20.35
C THR A 82 10.14 4.81 19.91
N GLY A 83 8.87 4.64 19.54
CA GLY A 83 8.00 5.68 19.01
C GLY A 83 8.22 6.01 17.54
N LYS A 84 8.94 5.16 16.79
CA LYS A 84 9.10 5.28 15.33
C LYS A 84 8.06 4.44 14.62
N THR A 85 7.75 4.76 13.37
CA THR A 85 6.85 3.93 12.55
C THR A 85 7.40 2.52 12.42
N ARG A 86 6.56 1.54 12.77
CA ARG A 86 6.93 0.13 12.70
C ARG A 86 6.81 -0.37 11.26
N ILE A 87 7.90 -0.96 10.76
CA ILE A 87 7.96 -1.63 9.45
C ILE A 87 7.98 -3.14 9.68
N PHE A 88 7.10 -3.86 8.99
CA PHE A 88 7.06 -5.31 8.94
C PHE A 88 7.68 -5.80 7.63
N GLN A 89 8.18 -7.04 7.61
CA GLN A 89 8.78 -7.62 6.40
C GLN A 89 7.76 -7.80 5.28
N ASN A 90 6.49 -8.00 5.62
CA ASN A 90 5.38 -8.13 4.67
C ASN A 90 4.01 -8.03 5.37
N GLN A 91 2.94 -7.94 4.58
CA GLN A 91 1.57 -7.87 5.07
C GLN A 91 1.17 -9.08 5.95
N PRO A 92 1.43 -10.35 5.58
CA PRO A 92 1.10 -11.49 6.45
C PRO A 92 1.73 -11.41 7.85
N GLU A 93 2.97 -10.92 7.97
CA GLU A 93 3.61 -10.70 9.27
C GLU A 93 2.90 -9.60 10.07
N ALA A 94 2.53 -8.49 9.42
CA ALA A 94 1.81 -7.39 10.05
C ALA A 94 0.42 -7.84 10.56
N GLU A 95 -0.32 -8.61 9.76
CA GLU A 95 -1.61 -9.18 10.16
C GLU A 95 -1.45 -10.12 11.36
N ALA A 96 -0.48 -11.04 11.32
CA ALA A 96 -0.21 -11.95 12.43
C ALA A 96 0.12 -11.18 13.72
N PHE A 97 0.90 -10.09 13.61
CA PHE A 97 1.20 -9.23 14.74
C PHE A 97 -0.07 -8.61 15.35
N LEU A 98 -0.95 -8.03 14.53
CA LEU A 98 -2.19 -7.40 15.00
C LEU A 98 -3.13 -8.42 15.64
N LEU A 99 -3.31 -9.59 15.04
CA LEU A 99 -4.13 -10.68 15.59
C LEU A 99 -3.62 -11.13 16.96
N CYS A 100 -2.30 -11.28 17.11
CA CYS A 100 -1.68 -11.61 18.41
C CYS A 100 -1.86 -10.51 19.46
N HIS A 101 -2.11 -9.26 19.06
CA HIS A 101 -2.34 -8.12 19.95
C HIS A 101 -3.83 -7.83 20.20
N GLY A 102 -4.71 -8.76 19.84
CA GLY A 102 -6.12 -8.74 20.22
C GLY A 102 -7.07 -8.09 19.19
N PHE A 103 -6.55 -7.74 18.01
CA PHE A 103 -7.41 -7.38 16.88
C PHE A 103 -8.02 -8.63 16.25
N THR A 104 -9.24 -8.50 15.76
CA THR A 104 -9.94 -9.54 15.02
C THR A 104 -9.71 -9.36 13.52
N SER A 105 -10.06 -10.37 12.72
CA SER A 105 -10.03 -10.26 11.26
C SER A 105 -10.95 -9.15 10.72
N GLU A 106 -12.06 -8.87 11.40
CA GLU A 106 -12.95 -7.75 11.06
C GLU A 106 -12.27 -6.40 11.32
N ASP A 107 -11.51 -6.28 12.41
CA ASP A 107 -10.74 -5.07 12.70
C ASP A 107 -9.66 -4.80 11.63
N LEU A 108 -9.11 -5.86 11.01
CA LEU A 108 -8.11 -5.73 9.94
C LEU A 108 -8.63 -4.98 8.71
N GLU A 109 -9.94 -5.00 8.46
CA GLU A 109 -10.57 -4.27 7.35
C GLU A 109 -10.48 -2.74 7.52
N HIS A 110 -10.19 -2.26 8.73
CA HIS A 110 -10.03 -0.83 9.03
C HIS A 110 -8.57 -0.34 8.98
N PHE A 111 -7.62 -1.23 8.71
CA PHE A 111 -6.22 -0.88 8.58
C PHE A 111 -5.77 -0.86 7.11
N TYR A 112 -4.83 0.03 6.82
CA TYR A 112 -4.09 0.08 5.57
C TYR A 112 -2.70 -0.51 5.79
N PHE A 113 -2.30 -1.42 4.89
CA PHE A 113 -0.96 -2.00 4.86
C PHE A 113 -0.15 -1.26 3.79
N VAL A 114 0.48 -0.17 4.20
CA VAL A 114 1.19 0.76 3.32
C VAL A 114 2.54 0.16 2.91
N GLU A 115 2.72 -0.13 1.62
CA GLU A 115 3.97 -0.63 1.04
C GLU A 115 5.10 0.39 1.23
N VAL A 116 6.26 -0.11 1.66
CA VAL A 116 7.49 0.69 1.78
C VAL A 116 8.33 0.46 0.54
N PRO A 117 8.64 1.51 -0.27
CA PRO A 117 9.52 1.36 -1.40
C PRO A 117 10.93 0.96 -0.93
N GLU A 118 11.55 -0.02 -1.60
CA GLU A 118 12.86 -0.60 -1.21
C GLU A 118 14.04 0.40 -1.17
N ASN A 119 13.85 1.68 -1.52
CA ASN A 119 14.93 2.67 -1.70
C ASN A 119 14.66 4.01 -0.99
N GLU A 120 14.33 3.99 0.30
CA GLU A 120 14.50 5.15 1.18
C GLU A 120 15.52 4.84 2.29
N GLU A 121 16.77 4.58 1.89
CA GLU A 121 17.96 4.71 2.76
C GLU A 121 18.67 6.06 2.53
#